data_AF-A0A3T0L083-F1
#
_entry.id   AF-A0A3T0L083-F1
#
_cell.length_a   1.000
_cell.length_b   1.000
_cell.length_c   1.000
_cell.angle_alpha   90.00
_cell.angle_beta   90.00
_cell.angle_gamma   90.00
#
_symmetry.space_group_name_H-M   'P 1'
#
loop_
_entity.id
_entity.type
_entity.pdbx_description
1 polymer ?
#
loop_
_entity_poly.entity_id
_entity_poly.type
_entity_poly.pdbx_seq_one_letter_code
_entity_poly.pdbx_strand_id
1 'polypeptide(L)'
;MTYIYVYTADKEKFERIKKAVEVAKTLDETPVFCVNDLEAIDEVRKNGFKAMNVDALQDLFNLSDGSDTFYISTPEDTTYLKAAFANVKEI
;
A
#
# COMPACT_ATOMS: atom_id res chain seq x y z
N MET A 1 -5.09 -11.72 -3.32
CA MET A 1 -3.69 -11.27 -3.16
C MET A 1 -3.64 -10.15 -2.12
N THR A 2 -2.49 -9.92 -1.49
CA THR A 2 -2.34 -8.85 -0.50
C THR A 2 -1.56 -7.67 -1.08
N TYR A 3 -2.15 -6.48 -1.00
CA TYR A 3 -1.54 -5.23 -1.46
C TYR A 3 -1.32 -4.28 -0.29
N ILE A 4 -0.22 -3.53 -0.34
CA ILE A 4 0.05 -2.44 0.59
C ILE A 4 0.24 -1.16 -0.21
N TYR A 5 -0.75 -0.28 -0.18
CA TYR A 5 -0.65 1.06 -0.76
C TYR A 5 0.01 2.02 0.23
N VAL A 6 1.01 2.74 -0.24
CA VAL A 6 1.65 3.82 0.51
C VAL A 6 1.62 5.09 -0.32
N TYR A 7 1.04 6.15 0.23
CA TYR A 7 1.08 7.47 -0.37
C TYR A 7 2.49 8.07 -0.25
N THR A 8 3.11 8.37 -1.40
CA THR A 8 4.51 8.82 -1.45
C THR A 8 4.74 10.20 -2.06
N ALA A 9 3.67 10.96 -2.34
CA ALA A 9 3.78 12.29 -2.94
C ALA A 9 4.11 13.43 -1.94
N ASP A 10 4.54 13.11 -0.72
CA ASP A 10 4.97 14.08 0.28
C ASP A 10 6.29 13.68 0.98
N LYS A 11 6.71 14.49 1.95
CA LYS A 11 7.98 14.31 2.67
C LYS A 11 7.97 13.18 3.69
N GLU A 12 6.80 12.68 4.08
CA GLU A 12 6.67 11.62 5.09
C GLU A 12 6.72 10.21 4.45
N LYS A 13 6.88 10.13 3.13
CA LYS A 13 6.86 8.88 2.36
C LYS A 13 7.73 7.77 2.96
N PHE A 14 8.95 8.09 3.42
CA PHE A 14 9.87 7.09 3.96
C PHE A 14 9.43 6.56 5.33
N GLU A 15 8.85 7.41 6.18
CA GLU A 15 8.29 6.98 7.45
C GLU A 15 7.07 6.07 7.24
N ARG A 16 6.21 6.39 6.26
CA ARG A 16 5.08 5.51 5.90
C ARG A 16 5.56 4.18 5.33
N ILE A 17 6.55 4.20 4.43
CA ILE A 17 7.15 2.96 3.88
C ILE A 17 7.71 2.10 5.01
N LYS A 18 8.41 2.70 5.98
CA LYS A 18 8.98 1.96 7.12
C LYS A 18 7.89 1.26 7.94
N LYS A 19 6.82 1.98 8.32
CA LYS A 19 5.67 1.39 9.04
C LYS A 19 5.00 0.28 8.22
N ALA A 20 4.79 0.53 6.93
CA ALA A 20 4.20 -0.44 6.02
C ALA A 20 5.04 -1.71 5.88
N VAL A 21 6.38 -1.59 5.87
CA VAL A 21 7.32 -2.72 5.89
C VAL A 21 7.25 -3.49 7.20
N GLU A 22 7.11 -2.81 8.34
CA GLU A 22 6.93 -3.47 9.64
C GLU A 22 5.65 -4.30 9.66
N VAL A 23 4.54 -3.77 9.14
CA VAL A 23 3.28 -4.51 8.98
C VAL A 23 3.47 -5.69 8.03
N ALA A 24 4.08 -5.48 6.86
CA ALA A 24 4.28 -6.53 5.85
C ALA A 24 5.01 -7.76 6.40
N LYS A 25 5.96 -7.58 7.32
CA LYS A 25 6.72 -8.67 7.96
C LYS A 25 5.89 -9.53 8.92
N THR A 26 4.72 -9.06 9.33
CA THR A 26 3.80 -9.78 10.23
C THR A 26 2.71 -10.55 9.50
N LEU A 27 2.63 -10.42 8.18
CA LEU A 27 1.62 -11.09 7.36
C LEU A 27 2.08 -12.49 6.96
N ASP A 28 1.12 -13.41 6.84
CA ASP A 28 1.37 -14.79 6.39
C ASP A 28 1.72 -14.86 4.89
N GLU A 29 1.24 -13.90 4.10
CA GLU A 29 1.52 -13.78 2.67
C GLU A 29 2.45 -12.60 2.38
N THR A 30 3.37 -12.77 1.42
CA THR A 30 4.22 -11.66 0.95
C THR A 30 3.40 -10.66 0.12
N PRO A 31 3.21 -9.42 0.59
CA PRO A 31 2.42 -8.44 -0.13
C PRO A 31 3.16 -7.83 -1.31
N VAL A 32 2.41 -7.23 -2.23
CA VAL A 32 2.93 -6.31 -3.26
C VAL A 32 2.70 -4.88 -2.81
N PHE A 33 3.76 -4.09 -2.74
CA PHE A 33 3.67 -2.68 -2.41
C PHE A 33 3.26 -1.86 -3.63
N CYS A 34 2.44 -0.85 -3.40
CA CYS A 34 1.95 0.07 -4.41
C CYS A 34 2.29 1.48 -3.97
N VAL A 35 3.17 2.15 -4.73
CA VAL A 35 3.77 3.45 -4.39
C VAL A 35 3.71 4.37 -5.60
N ASN A 36 3.89 5.68 -5.41
CA ASN A 36 3.69 6.66 -6.49
C ASN A 36 4.98 7.07 -7.21
N ASP A 37 6.17 6.73 -6.71
CA ASP A 37 7.43 7.19 -7.30
C ASP A 37 8.55 6.14 -7.28
N LEU A 38 9.57 6.33 -8.13
CA LEU A 38 10.68 5.39 -8.30
C LEU A 38 11.58 5.29 -7.06
N GLU A 39 11.73 6.36 -6.30
CA GLU A 39 12.55 6.37 -5.09
C GLU A 39 11.91 5.51 -4.00
N ALA A 40 10.58 5.58 -3.86
CA ALA A 40 9.82 4.68 -3.01
C ALA A 40 9.92 3.21 -3.43
N ILE A 41 9.93 2.92 -4.74
CA ILE A 41 10.15 1.55 -5.25
C ILE A 41 11.50 1.01 -4.81
N ASP A 42 12.56 1.80 -4.97
CA ASP A 42 13.91 1.42 -4.56
C ASP A 42 13.97 1.14 -3.04
N GLU A 43 13.35 2.00 -2.23
CA GLU A 43 13.32 1.83 -0.78
C GLU A 43 12.58 0.57 -0.33
N VAL A 44 11.44 0.26 -0.94
CA VAL A 44 10.71 -0.98 -0.65
C VAL A 44 11.53 -2.21 -1.07
N ARG A 45 12.20 -2.15 -2.22
CA ARG A 45 13.02 -3.27 -2.72
C ARG A 45 14.24 -3.55 -1.84
N LYS A 46 14.87 -2.53 -1.25
CA LYS A 46 15.93 -2.71 -0.24
C LYS A 46 15.45 -3.51 0.98
N ASN A 47 14.16 -3.45 1.27
CA ASN A 47 13.52 -4.20 2.36
C ASN A 47 13.05 -5.60 1.95
N GLY A 48 13.32 -6.04 0.71
CA GLY A 48 13.03 -7.41 0.23
C GLY A 48 11.63 -7.62 -0.34
N PHE A 49 10.84 -6.55 -0.53
CA PHE A 49 9.48 -6.65 -1.06
C PHE A 49 9.40 -6.27 -2.54
N LYS A 50 8.37 -6.79 -3.22
CA LYS A 50 8.01 -6.33 -4.57
C LYS A 50 7.26 -5.01 -4.46
N ALA A 51 7.54 -4.10 -5.38
CA ALA A 51 6.87 -2.81 -5.48
C ALA A 51 6.42 -2.54 -6.92
N MET A 52 5.28 -1.89 -7.05
CA MET A 52 4.65 -1.46 -8.28
C MET A 52 4.38 0.03 -8.20
N ASN A 53 4.66 0.76 -9.29
CA ASN A 53 4.25 2.14 -9.42
C ASN A 53 2.75 2.19 -9.71
N VAL A 54 2.01 3.00 -8.96
CA VAL A 54 0.59 3.29 -9.21
C VAL A 54 0.37 4.80 -9.19
N ASP A 55 -0.48 5.29 -10.09
CA ASP A 55 -0.79 6.72 -10.18
C ASP A 55 -1.75 7.12 -9.05
N ALA A 56 -2.79 6.32 -8.85
CA ALA A 56 -3.79 6.53 -7.81
C ALA A 56 -4.14 5.25 -7.08
N LEU A 57 -4.58 5.40 -5.83
CA LEU A 57 -5.17 4.31 -5.05
C LEU A 57 -6.35 3.64 -5.79
N GLN A 58 -7.11 4.41 -6.56
CA GLN A 58 -8.24 3.91 -7.36
C GLN A 58 -7.82 2.82 -8.36
N ASP A 59 -6.59 2.88 -8.89
CA ASP A 59 -6.11 1.90 -9.86
C ASP A 59 -6.06 0.49 -9.26
N LEU A 60 -5.79 0.37 -7.95
CA LEU A 60 -5.77 -0.91 -7.24
C LEU A 60 -7.16 -1.52 -7.11
N PHE A 61 -8.17 -0.69 -6.83
CA PHE A 61 -9.54 -1.17 -6.73
C PHE A 61 -10.11 -1.59 -8.09
N ASN A 62 -9.69 -0.95 -9.18
CA ASN A 62 -10.09 -1.33 -10.53
C ASN A 62 -9.51 -2.68 -10.98
N LEU A 63 -8.39 -3.10 -10.41
CA LEU A 63 -7.74 -4.38 -10.73
C LEU A 63 -8.25 -5.55 -9.88
N SER A 64 -8.95 -5.26 -8.79
CA SER A 64 -9.44 -6.28 -7.89
C SER A 64 -10.73 -6.92 -8.38
N ASP A 65 -10.86 -8.22 -8.15
CA ASP A 65 -12.12 -8.96 -8.28
C ASP A 65 -12.96 -8.92 -6.99
N GLY A 66 -12.52 -8.15 -5.98
CA GLY A 66 -13.15 -8.04 -4.67
C GLY A 66 -12.68 -9.07 -3.64
N SER A 67 -11.80 -10.01 -4.01
CA SER A 67 -11.24 -11.01 -3.09
C SER A 67 -9.91 -10.58 -2.46
N ASP A 68 -9.27 -9.54 -2.99
CA ASP A 68 -7.98 -9.05 -2.50
C ASP A 68 -8.09 -8.33 -1.15
N THR A 69 -6.97 -8.29 -0.42
CA THR A 69 -6.83 -7.52 0.82
C THR A 69 -5.93 -6.31 0.59
N PHE A 70 -6.38 -5.15 1.05
CA PHE A 70 -5.69 -3.88 0.87
C PHE A 70 -5.31 -3.28 2.23
N TYR A 71 -4.03 -3.03 2.43
CA TYR A 71 -3.55 -2.20 3.52
C TYR A 71 -3.21 -0.82 2.95
N ILE A 72 -3.65 0.25 3.60
CA ILE A 72 -3.56 1.61 3.08
C ILE A 72 -2.85 2.50 4.10
N SER A 73 -1.79 3.17 3.67
CA SER A 73 -1.09 4.21 4.45
C SER A 73 -1.10 5.52 3.68
N THR A 74 -2.01 6.43 4.03
CA THR A 74 -2.22 7.72 3.37
C THR A 74 -2.50 8.81 4.42
N PRO A 75 -2.13 10.08 4.17
CA PRO A 75 -2.48 11.19 5.07
C PRO A 75 -3.98 11.55 5.05
N GLU A 76 -4.75 11.05 4.08
CA GLU A 76 -6.17 11.37 3.93
C GLU A 76 -7.08 10.48 4.80
N ASP A 77 -8.27 11.00 5.13
CA ASP A 77 -9.31 10.20 5.80
C ASP A 77 -9.84 9.12 4.86
N THR A 78 -9.55 7.85 5.19
CA THR A 78 -9.93 6.67 4.40
C THR A 78 -11.28 6.06 4.79
N THR A 79 -12.08 6.73 5.63
CA THR A 79 -13.38 6.22 6.11
C THR A 79 -14.30 5.82 4.94
N TYR A 80 -14.30 6.58 3.85
CA TYR A 80 -15.10 6.27 2.66
C TYR A 80 -14.67 4.96 1.97
N LEU A 81 -13.37 4.62 1.99
CA LEU A 81 -12.85 3.39 1.39
C LEU A 81 -13.26 2.17 2.21
N LYS A 82 -13.18 2.27 3.54
CA LYS A 82 -13.61 1.20 4.44
C LYS A 82 -15.11 0.94 4.35
N ALA A 83 -15.91 1.98 4.09
CA ALA A 83 -17.35 1.84 3.86
C ALA A 83 -17.69 1.21 2.50
N ALA A 84 -16.84 1.40 1.49
CA ALA A 84 -17.05 0.90 0.14
C ALA A 84 -16.48 -0.51 -0.11
N PHE A 85 -15.46 -0.93 0.65
CA PHE A 85 -14.73 -2.18 0.41
C PHE A 85 -14.52 -2.99 1.69
N ALA A 86 -14.91 -4.27 1.65
CA ALA A 86 -14.89 -5.15 2.82
C ALA A 86 -13.49 -5.50 3.35
N ASN A 87 -12.46 -5.44 2.50
CA ASN A 87 -11.11 -5.96 2.79
C ASN A 87 -10.04 -4.86 2.91
N VAL A 88 -10.44 -3.63 3.28
CA VAL A 88 -9.52 -2.50 3.46
C VAL A 88 -9.11 -2.34 4.93
N LYS A 89 -7.80 -2.27 5.19
CA LYS A 89 -7.18 -2.04 6.50
C LYS A 89 -6.29 -0.79 6.42
N GLU A 90 -6.29 0.04 7.46
CA GLU A 90 -5.44 1.26 7.52
C GLU A 90 -4.25 1.02 8.45
N ILE A 91 -3.07 1.52 8.05
CA ILE A 91 -1.79 1.32 8.76
C ILE A 91 -0.88 2.56 8.77
#